data_AF-A0A4R2LW28-F1
#
_entry.id   AF-A0A4R2LW28-F1
#
_cell.length_a   1.000
_cell.length_b   1.000
_cell.length_c   1.000
_cell.angle_alpha   90.00
_cell.angle_beta   90.00
_cell.angle_gamma   90.00
#
_symmetry.space_group_name_H-M   'P 1'
#
loop_
_entity.id
_entity.type
_entity.pdbx_description
1 polymer ?
#
loop_
_entity_poly.entity_id
_entity_poly.type
_entity_poly.pdbx_seq_one_letter_code
_entity_poly.pdbx_strand_id
1 'polypeptide(L)'
;MSGSWQALRRWWALVFTSVVLAFVPGCGGGGGGGSDLSVGDSSDLKKVLAAVPDETAGEPVTVRLHYSRPDADYAGWTLYVYNAPGEALGGWPGRAPDGVDTAGSYWDVPVAASAFNFIIVKGGGSEREPSGWSGNTGDQQQYWSLAEGSTIYKLAGDTANYARNPVGAETPDLDTVRVHYRRYDGGYTNWGLHLWSGSGLDASRLPGVTIGDWQAAVAFDAMPGYSAGEGEIVFDIPVLNPKDDDSRTGLEFIIHGRPPGGSPDDKDGRDANIAVNYETLAATAGVGEIWLVEGDATVYTAPPDLRQVSTRDARAYWLTRALIQAPRWDSTGVFKLYLPRAARSRRRVAARSAAPTAR
;
A
#
# COMPACT_ATOMS: atom_id res chain seq x y z
N MET A 1 50.21 -42.86 -3.11
CA MET A 1 49.21 -41.91 -3.65
C MET A 1 49.63 -40.52 -3.19
N SER A 2 49.93 -39.64 -4.17
CA SER A 2 50.23 -38.17 -4.12
C SER A 2 51.24 -37.68 -3.05
N GLY A 3 52.41 -37.13 -3.35
CA GLY A 3 52.84 -36.30 -4.47
C GLY A 3 53.20 -34.90 -3.94
N SER A 4 54.47 -34.68 -3.61
CA SER A 4 55.09 -33.36 -3.37
C SER A 4 55.35 -32.66 -4.71
N TRP A 5 55.31 -31.33 -4.77
CA TRP A 5 56.27 -30.46 -5.50
C TRP A 5 55.96 -28.97 -5.21
N GLN A 6 57.03 -28.24 -4.87
CA GLN A 6 57.08 -26.80 -4.63
C GLN A 6 57.10 -26.02 -5.97
N ALA A 7 56.65 -24.76 -5.99
CA ALA A 7 57.50 -23.57 -6.22
C ALA A 7 56.77 -22.32 -6.78
N LEU A 8 57.42 -21.16 -6.52
CA LEU A 8 57.29 -19.77 -7.01
C LEU A 8 56.17 -18.88 -6.41
N ARG A 9 56.46 -17.93 -5.51
CA ARG A 9 57.23 -16.64 -5.58
C ARG A 9 56.50 -15.46 -6.26
N ARG A 10 56.02 -14.57 -5.38
CA ARG A 10 55.69 -13.12 -5.48
C ARG A 10 56.27 -12.36 -6.67
N TRP A 11 55.45 -11.51 -7.31
CA TRP A 11 55.84 -10.19 -7.85
C TRP A 11 54.69 -9.18 -7.72
N TRP A 12 55.05 -7.97 -7.27
CA TRP A 12 54.24 -6.75 -7.21
C TRP A 12 54.18 -6.06 -8.58
N ALA A 13 53.07 -5.37 -8.90
CA ALA A 13 53.11 -4.09 -9.63
C ALA A 13 51.75 -3.37 -9.57
N LEU A 14 51.76 -2.20 -8.91
CA LEU A 14 50.77 -1.14 -9.12
C LEU A 14 50.89 -0.61 -10.56
N VAL A 15 49.77 -0.30 -11.20
CA VAL A 15 49.74 0.60 -12.35
C VAL A 15 48.82 1.78 -12.00
N PHE A 16 49.47 2.92 -11.73
CA PHE A 16 48.92 4.26 -11.78
C PHE A 16 48.88 4.69 -13.25
N THR A 17 47.72 5.06 -13.77
CA THR A 17 47.64 5.79 -15.03
C THR A 17 47.23 7.23 -14.72
N SER A 18 48.22 8.11 -14.72
CA SER A 18 48.05 9.56 -14.63
C SER A 18 47.91 10.11 -16.04
N VAL A 19 46.78 10.74 -16.35
CA VAL A 19 46.60 11.52 -17.58
C VAL A 19 47.16 12.92 -17.32
N VAL A 20 48.20 13.28 -18.07
CA VAL A 20 48.63 14.68 -18.26
C VAL A 20 48.12 15.11 -19.63
N LEU A 21 47.28 16.14 -19.67
CA LEU A 21 47.04 16.92 -20.88
C LEU A 21 47.24 18.40 -20.56
N ALA A 22 48.12 19.02 -21.34
CA ALA A 22 48.59 20.38 -21.18
C ALA A 22 47.55 21.43 -21.63
N PHE A 23 47.56 22.55 -20.92
CA PHE A 23 46.87 23.80 -21.24
C PHE A 23 47.61 24.58 -22.33
N VAL A 24 46.88 25.21 -23.27
CA VAL A 24 47.07 26.59 -23.77
C VAL A 24 45.68 27.13 -24.21
N PRO A 25 45.37 28.43 -24.00
CA PRO A 25 44.00 28.93 -23.81
C PRO A 25 43.39 29.59 -25.06
N GLY A 26 42.06 29.57 -25.13
CA GLY A 26 41.24 30.34 -26.06
C GLY A 26 40.08 30.99 -25.32
N CYS A 27 40.05 32.32 -25.37
CA CYS A 27 39.19 33.23 -24.63
C CYS A 27 37.85 33.50 -25.35
N GLY A 28 36.82 33.89 -24.58
CA GLY A 28 35.52 34.44 -25.01
C GLY A 28 34.34 33.65 -24.39
N GLY A 29 33.71 34.03 -23.28
CA GLY A 29 33.14 35.34 -22.89
C GLY A 29 31.70 35.43 -23.43
N GLY A 30 30.60 35.63 -22.68
CA GLY A 30 30.29 35.91 -21.27
C GLY A 30 28.76 35.71 -21.09
N GLY A 31 28.09 35.87 -19.96
CA GLY A 31 28.40 36.25 -18.58
C GLY A 31 27.11 36.13 -17.74
N GLY A 32 27.24 36.23 -16.40
CA GLY A 32 26.10 36.45 -15.49
C GLY A 32 25.75 35.29 -14.53
N GLY A 33 26.71 34.72 -13.80
CA GLY A 33 26.47 33.71 -12.77
C GLY A 33 26.96 34.20 -11.40
N GLY A 34 26.21 35.10 -10.77
CA GLY A 34 26.58 35.64 -9.46
C GLY A 34 25.43 36.39 -8.79
N SER A 35 24.55 35.65 -8.13
CA SER A 35 23.75 36.03 -6.96
C SER A 35 22.72 34.92 -6.74
N ASP A 36 22.50 34.35 -5.57
CA ASP A 36 23.08 34.53 -4.25
C ASP A 36 22.51 33.36 -3.44
N LEU A 37 23.37 32.50 -2.89
CA LEU A 37 22.93 31.42 -2.01
C LEU A 37 22.66 31.93 -0.58
N SER A 38 22.76 33.25 -0.32
CA SER A 38 22.50 33.86 1.00
C SER A 38 21.10 33.61 1.54
N VAL A 39 20.11 33.32 0.67
CA VAL A 39 18.78 32.85 1.10
C VAL A 39 18.88 31.56 1.93
N GLY A 40 19.89 30.72 1.66
CA GLY A 40 20.20 29.52 2.45
C GLY A 40 21.01 29.78 3.72
N ASP A 41 21.57 30.98 3.88
CA ASP A 41 22.38 31.41 5.03
C ASP A 41 21.63 32.37 5.97
N SER A 42 20.34 32.63 5.72
CA SER A 42 19.48 33.41 6.61
C SER A 42 19.54 32.88 8.05
N SER A 43 20.08 33.68 8.97
CA SER A 43 20.02 33.47 10.42
C SER A 43 18.69 33.90 11.03
N ASP A 44 17.81 34.53 10.25
CA ASP A 44 16.47 34.88 10.69
C ASP A 44 15.70 33.59 11.01
N LEU A 45 15.23 33.47 12.25
CA LEU A 45 14.20 32.51 12.60
C LEU A 45 12.93 32.88 11.82
N LYS A 46 12.72 32.21 10.69
CA LYS A 46 11.42 32.25 10.02
C LYS A 46 10.46 31.47 10.91
N LYS A 47 9.46 32.15 11.47
CA LYS A 47 8.33 31.51 12.13
C LYS A 47 7.79 30.48 11.14
N VAL A 48 7.85 29.21 11.52
CA VAL A 48 7.22 28.15 10.76
C VAL A 48 5.73 28.52 10.70
N LEU A 49 5.21 28.84 9.51
CA LEU A 49 3.83 29.33 9.37
C LEU A 49 2.77 28.26 9.66
N ALA A 50 3.20 27.04 9.91
CA ALA A 50 2.63 26.08 10.85
C ALA A 50 3.74 25.07 11.11
N ALA A 51 3.87 24.52 12.33
CA ALA A 51 4.61 23.26 12.47
C ALA A 51 4.13 22.26 11.40
N VAL A 52 4.91 21.19 11.10
CA VAL A 52 4.24 19.94 10.68
C VAL A 52 3.09 19.82 11.66
N PRO A 53 1.80 19.83 11.22
CA PRO A 53 0.74 19.70 12.19
C PRO A 53 1.15 18.50 13.03
N ASP A 54 1.16 18.61 14.38
CA ASP A 54 0.79 17.43 15.15
C ASP A 54 -0.34 16.84 14.35
N GLU A 55 -0.22 15.59 13.86
CA GLU A 55 -1.26 14.97 13.01
C GLU A 55 -2.55 15.46 13.60
N THR A 56 -3.24 16.37 12.90
CA THR A 56 -4.27 17.15 13.57
C THR A 56 -5.19 16.06 14.02
N ALA A 57 -5.23 15.84 15.33
CA ALA A 57 -6.15 14.94 15.95
C ALA A 57 -7.45 15.53 15.45
N GLY A 58 -8.00 14.91 14.41
CA GLY A 58 -9.36 15.19 14.03
C GLY A 58 -10.16 15.01 15.30
N GLU A 59 -11.27 15.74 15.41
CA GLU A 59 -12.23 15.43 16.47
C GLU A 59 -12.38 13.90 16.53
N PRO A 60 -12.11 13.27 17.70
CA PRO A 60 -11.98 11.82 17.79
C PRO A 60 -13.16 11.15 17.08
N VAL A 61 -12.85 10.34 16.07
CA VAL A 61 -13.87 9.55 15.39
C VAL A 61 -14.14 8.34 16.26
N THR A 62 -15.40 8.11 16.61
CA THR A 62 -15.79 6.86 17.26
C THR A 62 -15.86 5.77 16.20
N VAL A 63 -14.94 4.81 16.29
CA VAL A 63 -14.96 3.59 15.49
C VAL A 63 -15.72 2.51 16.24
N ARG A 64 -16.81 2.01 15.66
CA ARG A 64 -17.54 0.88 16.24
C ARG A 64 -17.00 -0.45 15.73
N LEU A 65 -16.47 -1.28 16.61
CA LEU A 65 -16.08 -2.65 16.30
C LEU A 65 -17.19 -3.60 16.77
N HIS A 66 -17.86 -4.28 15.83
CA HIS A 66 -18.73 -5.41 16.10
C HIS A 66 -17.94 -6.71 16.03
N TYR A 67 -18.18 -7.62 16.96
CA TYR A 67 -17.60 -8.93 17.03
C TYR A 67 -18.72 -9.95 17.12
N SER A 68 -18.85 -10.75 16.06
CA SER A 68 -19.86 -11.78 15.94
C SER A 68 -19.26 -13.16 16.20
N ARG A 69 -19.95 -13.93 17.03
CA ARG A 69 -19.61 -15.33 17.29
C ARG A 69 -20.80 -16.23 16.94
N PRO A 70 -20.60 -17.33 16.18
CA PRO A 70 -21.67 -18.28 15.88
C PRO A 70 -22.27 -18.95 17.13
N ASP A 71 -21.47 -19.11 18.19
CA ASP A 71 -21.89 -19.70 19.47
C ASP A 71 -22.54 -18.69 20.43
N ALA A 72 -22.55 -17.40 20.09
CA ALA A 72 -22.96 -16.29 20.93
C ALA A 72 -22.29 -16.22 22.33
N ASP A 73 -21.16 -16.91 22.55
CA ASP A 73 -20.41 -16.87 23.81
C ASP A 73 -19.41 -15.70 23.84
N TYR A 74 -19.91 -14.54 24.23
CA TYR A 74 -19.10 -13.33 24.38
C TYR A 74 -18.45 -13.20 25.76
N ALA A 75 -18.70 -14.11 26.70
CA ALA A 75 -18.25 -13.97 28.08
C ALA A 75 -16.71 -14.01 28.15
N GLY A 76 -16.13 -12.99 28.80
CA GLY A 76 -14.68 -12.90 29.03
C GLY A 76 -13.85 -12.45 27.82
N TRP A 77 -14.49 -12.16 26.68
CA TRP A 77 -13.83 -11.49 25.55
C TRP A 77 -13.65 -10.00 25.84
N THR A 78 -12.48 -9.49 25.48
CA THR A 78 -12.06 -8.10 25.73
C THR A 78 -11.31 -7.55 24.52
N LEU A 79 -11.37 -6.23 24.33
CA LEU A 79 -10.66 -5.52 23.27
C LEU A 79 -9.50 -4.72 23.86
N TYR A 80 -8.28 -5.05 23.44
CA TYR A 80 -7.09 -4.27 23.71
C TYR A 80 -6.74 -3.42 22.49
N VAL A 81 -6.70 -2.10 22.65
CA VAL A 81 -6.43 -1.14 21.58
C VAL A 81 -5.09 -0.46 21.83
N TYR A 82 -4.32 -0.18 20.77
CA TYR A 82 -3.09 0.59 20.87
C TYR A 82 -2.80 1.32 19.56
N ASN A 83 -1.86 2.27 19.59
CA ASN A 83 -1.59 3.18 18.47
C ASN A 83 -2.81 4.01 18.02
N ALA A 84 -3.80 4.22 18.89
CA ALA A 84 -4.88 5.20 18.70
C ALA A 84 -4.57 6.46 19.54
N PRO A 85 -4.31 7.63 18.95
CA PRO A 85 -4.28 8.89 19.68
C PRO A 85 -5.68 9.18 20.24
N GLY A 86 -5.74 9.73 21.44
CA GLY A 86 -6.98 9.83 22.23
C GLY A 86 -6.94 8.85 23.40
N GLU A 87 -6.58 9.35 24.57
CA GLU A 87 -6.33 8.56 25.76
C GLU A 87 -7.62 7.93 26.31
N ALA A 88 -7.79 6.61 26.12
CA ALA A 88 -8.48 5.68 27.02
C ALA A 88 -8.44 4.24 26.46
N LEU A 89 -7.25 3.71 26.15
CA LEU A 89 -7.16 2.42 25.44
C LEU A 89 -7.23 1.17 26.33
N GLY A 90 -7.35 1.36 27.65
CA GLY A 90 -7.34 0.27 28.63
C GLY A 90 -5.97 -0.40 28.75
N GLY A 91 -5.61 -0.83 29.95
CA GLY A 91 -4.44 -1.70 30.11
C GLY A 91 -4.71 -3.09 29.53
N TRP A 92 -3.66 -3.83 29.19
CA TRP A 92 -3.78 -5.26 28.90
C TRP A 92 -4.51 -5.98 30.06
N PRO A 93 -5.50 -6.87 29.81
CA PRO A 93 -5.88 -7.49 28.53
C PRO A 93 -6.95 -6.74 27.71
N GLY A 94 -7.21 -5.47 28.00
CA GLY A 94 -8.23 -4.69 27.32
C GLY A 94 -9.53 -4.56 28.12
N ARG A 95 -10.56 -3.98 27.50
CA ARG A 95 -11.86 -3.72 28.15
C ARG A 95 -12.97 -4.62 27.64
N ALA A 96 -13.98 -4.84 28.50
CA ALA A 96 -15.21 -5.53 28.12
C ALA A 96 -15.98 -4.77 27.01
N PRO A 97 -16.85 -5.45 26.24
CA PRO A 97 -17.74 -4.80 25.28
C PRO A 97 -18.55 -3.67 25.92
N ASP A 98 -18.81 -2.62 25.13
CA ASP A 98 -19.68 -1.51 25.53
C ASP A 98 -21.17 -1.91 25.42
N GLY A 99 -21.48 -2.91 24.60
CA GLY A 99 -22.80 -3.52 24.52
C GLY A 99 -22.89 -4.71 23.56
N VAL A 100 -24.11 -5.15 23.29
CA VAL A 100 -24.44 -6.19 22.31
C VAL A 100 -25.60 -5.69 21.45
N ASP A 101 -25.54 -5.90 20.14
CA ASP A 101 -26.63 -5.65 19.20
C ASP A 101 -26.81 -6.82 18.23
N THR A 102 -27.58 -6.60 17.15
CA THR A 102 -27.89 -7.64 16.15
C THR A 102 -26.67 -8.14 15.39
N ALA A 103 -25.56 -7.40 15.38
CA ALA A 103 -24.31 -7.81 14.75
C ALA A 103 -23.32 -8.48 15.73
N GLY A 104 -23.64 -8.55 17.02
CA GLY A 104 -22.81 -9.18 18.05
C GLY A 104 -22.43 -8.23 19.18
N SER A 105 -21.39 -8.58 19.94
CA SER A 105 -20.83 -7.66 20.95
C SER A 105 -20.10 -6.52 20.26
N TYR A 106 -20.16 -5.30 20.81
CA TYR A 106 -19.48 -4.17 20.21
C TYR A 106 -18.66 -3.33 21.20
N TRP A 107 -17.69 -2.62 20.64
CA TRP A 107 -16.90 -1.60 21.32
C TRP A 107 -16.92 -0.30 20.51
N ASP A 108 -17.09 0.82 21.19
CA ASP A 108 -16.95 2.15 20.62
C ASP A 108 -15.55 2.70 20.97
N VAL A 109 -14.67 2.76 19.98
CA VAL A 109 -13.26 3.13 20.15
C VAL A 109 -13.06 4.57 19.70
N PRO A 110 -12.74 5.52 20.59
CA PRO A 110 -12.34 6.86 20.16
C PRO A 110 -10.97 6.81 19.50
N VAL A 111 -10.87 7.27 18.25
CA VAL A 111 -9.64 7.27 17.46
C VAL A 111 -9.38 8.66 16.91
N ALA A 112 -8.23 9.23 17.25
CA ALA A 112 -7.78 10.52 16.72
C ALA A 112 -6.53 10.42 15.81
N ALA A 113 -6.23 9.22 15.28
CA ALA A 113 -5.27 8.99 14.19
C ALA A 113 -6.01 8.54 12.93
N SER A 114 -5.28 8.50 11.80
CA SER A 114 -5.75 7.87 10.57
C SER A 114 -5.87 6.34 10.63
N ALA A 115 -5.30 5.68 11.63
CA ALA A 115 -5.33 4.23 11.79
C ALA A 115 -5.03 3.82 13.23
N PHE A 116 -5.34 2.58 13.60
CA PHE A 116 -5.00 2.02 14.91
C PHE A 116 -4.82 0.49 14.86
N ASN A 117 -4.30 -0.08 15.94
CA ASN A 117 -4.16 -1.52 16.11
C ASN A 117 -5.01 -2.01 17.27
N PHE A 118 -5.44 -3.27 17.19
CA PHE A 118 -6.20 -3.90 18.27
C PHE A 118 -5.96 -5.41 18.33
N ILE A 119 -6.35 -6.01 19.46
CA ILE A 119 -6.37 -7.45 19.68
C ILE A 119 -7.65 -7.78 20.45
N ILE A 120 -8.41 -8.76 19.98
CA ILE A 120 -9.56 -9.32 20.70
C ILE A 120 -9.08 -10.57 21.42
N VAL A 121 -9.22 -10.59 22.75
CA VAL A 121 -8.65 -11.63 23.60
C VAL A 121 -9.63 -12.14 24.64
N LYS A 122 -9.46 -13.39 25.07
CA LYS A 122 -10.18 -14.01 26.18
C LYS A 122 -9.20 -14.55 27.22
N GLY A 123 -9.69 -14.74 28.45
CA GLY A 123 -8.92 -15.40 29.51
C GLY A 123 -7.66 -14.65 29.96
N GLY A 124 -7.65 -13.32 29.86
CA GLY A 124 -6.48 -12.51 30.20
C GLY A 124 -5.38 -12.49 29.14
N GLY A 125 -5.68 -12.93 27.92
CA GLY A 125 -4.75 -12.89 26.79
C GLY A 125 -4.24 -14.25 26.31
N SER A 126 -4.71 -15.34 26.92
CA SER A 126 -4.35 -16.72 26.56
C SER A 126 -4.98 -17.17 25.25
N GLU A 127 -6.16 -16.65 24.93
CA GLU A 127 -6.86 -16.88 23.67
C GLU A 127 -6.99 -15.54 22.93
N ARG A 128 -6.81 -15.57 21.61
CA ARG A 128 -6.80 -14.39 20.75
C ARG A 128 -7.45 -14.70 19.41
N GLU A 129 -8.22 -13.75 18.88
CA GLU A 129 -8.74 -13.84 17.53
C GLU A 129 -7.62 -13.77 16.49
N PRO A 130 -7.61 -14.62 15.46
CA PRO A 130 -6.52 -14.66 14.50
C PRO A 130 -6.51 -13.41 13.60
N SER A 131 -5.33 -13.04 13.12
CA SER A 131 -5.11 -11.87 12.27
C SER A 131 -4.45 -12.26 10.95
N GLY A 132 -5.02 -11.77 9.86
CA GLY A 132 -4.44 -11.84 8.51
C GLY A 132 -3.53 -10.65 8.18
N TRP A 133 -3.34 -9.70 9.10
CA TRP A 133 -2.51 -8.53 8.85
C TRP A 133 -1.02 -8.91 8.75
N SER A 134 -0.37 -8.57 7.64
CA SER A 134 1.04 -8.90 7.38
C SER A 134 2.03 -8.26 8.36
N GLY A 135 1.62 -7.20 9.07
CA GLY A 135 2.43 -6.55 10.11
C GLY A 135 2.37 -7.22 11.49
N ASN A 136 1.58 -8.29 11.66
CA ASN A 136 1.44 -9.00 12.92
C ASN A 136 2.74 -9.69 13.36
N THR A 137 3.22 -9.42 14.58
CA THR A 137 4.46 -10.00 15.13
C THR A 137 4.26 -11.29 15.93
N GLY A 138 3.17 -12.02 15.68
CA GLY A 138 2.82 -13.27 16.38
C GLY A 138 1.81 -13.12 17.52
N ASP A 139 1.45 -11.88 17.86
CA ASP A 139 0.49 -11.55 18.92
C ASP A 139 -0.97 -11.48 18.45
N GLN A 140 -1.21 -11.82 17.18
CA GLN A 140 -2.51 -11.68 16.50
C GLN A 140 -3.00 -10.22 16.43
N GLN A 141 -2.05 -9.32 16.17
CA GLN A 141 -2.29 -7.90 16.02
C GLN A 141 -3.13 -7.64 14.79
N GLN A 142 -4.25 -6.94 14.97
CA GLN A 142 -5.12 -6.47 13.91
C GLN A 142 -4.76 -5.01 13.58
N TYR A 143 -5.12 -4.56 12.39
CA TYR A 143 -4.94 -3.19 11.93
C TYR A 143 -6.23 -2.69 11.30
N TRP A 144 -6.54 -1.41 11.50
CA TRP A 144 -7.64 -0.75 10.82
C TRP A 144 -7.26 0.66 10.39
N SER A 145 -7.52 0.99 9.13
CA SER A 145 -7.39 2.33 8.59
C SER A 145 -8.74 3.05 8.65
N LEU A 146 -8.78 4.30 9.12
CA LEU A 146 -10.01 5.12 9.04
C LEU A 146 -10.40 5.44 7.60
N ALA A 147 -9.52 5.22 6.61
CA ALA A 147 -9.90 5.27 5.19
C ALA A 147 -10.89 4.16 4.81
N GLU A 148 -10.94 3.05 5.55
CA GLU A 148 -11.90 1.96 5.35
C GLU A 148 -13.26 2.22 6.03
N GLY A 149 -13.33 3.25 6.89
CA GLY A 149 -14.55 3.69 7.57
C GLY A 149 -14.44 3.69 9.09
N SER A 150 -15.54 4.08 9.75
CA SER A 150 -15.68 4.15 11.21
C SER A 150 -16.44 2.96 11.81
N THR A 151 -16.57 1.87 11.07
CA THR A 151 -17.21 0.63 11.54
C THR A 151 -16.38 -0.56 11.11
N ILE A 152 -16.16 -1.49 12.03
CA ILE A 152 -15.42 -2.74 11.84
C ILE A 152 -16.34 -3.89 12.20
N TYR A 153 -16.35 -4.95 11.40
CA TYR A 153 -16.96 -6.22 11.74
C TYR A 153 -15.88 -7.30 11.79
N LYS A 154 -15.84 -8.02 12.91
CA LYS A 154 -14.96 -9.16 13.15
C LYS A 154 -15.81 -10.42 13.34
N LEU A 155 -15.45 -11.49 12.64
CA LEU A 155 -15.99 -12.82 12.86
C LEU A 155 -15.03 -13.65 13.71
N ALA A 156 -15.58 -14.42 14.64
CA ALA A 156 -14.82 -15.34 15.47
C ALA A 156 -14.10 -16.40 14.63
N GLY A 157 -12.79 -16.54 14.85
CA GLY A 157 -11.92 -17.46 14.13
C GLY A 157 -11.51 -17.01 12.73
N ASP A 158 -12.04 -15.89 12.22
CA ASP A 158 -11.67 -15.34 10.93
C ASP A 158 -10.39 -14.48 11.05
N THR A 159 -9.55 -14.51 10.03
CA THR A 159 -8.34 -13.69 9.93
C THR A 159 -8.62 -12.26 9.44
N ALA A 160 -9.74 -12.04 8.74
CA ALA A 160 -10.09 -10.75 8.15
C ALA A 160 -10.85 -9.82 9.11
N ASN A 161 -10.92 -8.54 8.75
CA ASN A 161 -11.80 -7.52 9.31
C ASN A 161 -12.61 -6.92 8.15
N TYR A 162 -13.85 -6.53 8.40
CA TYR A 162 -14.76 -6.06 7.34
C TYR A 162 -15.31 -4.66 7.66
N ALA A 163 -15.41 -3.80 6.64
CA ALA A 163 -16.04 -2.47 6.78
C ALA A 163 -17.58 -2.53 6.87
N ARG A 164 -18.16 -3.69 6.57
CA ARG A 164 -19.59 -3.97 6.55
C ARG A 164 -19.88 -5.32 7.20
N ASN A 165 -21.10 -5.51 7.71
CA ASN A 165 -21.47 -6.75 8.38
C ASN A 165 -21.47 -7.91 7.37
N PRO A 166 -20.59 -8.92 7.49
CA PRO A 166 -20.64 -10.09 6.63
C PRO A 166 -21.74 -11.08 7.07
N VAL A 167 -22.24 -10.97 8.32
CA VAL A 167 -23.26 -11.89 8.85
C VAL A 167 -24.63 -11.56 8.26
N GLY A 168 -25.18 -12.50 7.49
CA GLY A 168 -26.52 -12.36 6.91
C GLY A 168 -26.61 -11.29 5.81
N ALA A 169 -25.48 -10.80 5.31
CA ALA A 169 -25.46 -10.07 4.06
C ALA A 169 -26.05 -10.97 2.97
N GLU A 170 -27.02 -10.46 2.20
CA GLU A 170 -27.43 -11.16 1.00
C GLU A 170 -26.20 -11.34 0.11
N THR A 171 -26.04 -12.55 -0.44
CA THR A 171 -24.96 -12.85 -1.37
C THR A 171 -24.90 -11.73 -2.42
N PRO A 172 -23.75 -11.04 -2.59
CA PRO A 172 -23.68 -9.85 -3.43
C PRO A 172 -24.20 -10.13 -4.83
N ASP A 173 -25.07 -9.27 -5.35
CA ASP A 173 -25.41 -9.30 -6.77
C ASP A 173 -24.23 -8.76 -7.56
N LEU A 174 -23.38 -9.64 -8.07
CA LEU A 174 -22.08 -9.26 -8.59
C LEU A 174 -21.83 -9.92 -9.94
N ASP A 175 -21.97 -9.15 -11.00
CA ASP A 175 -21.69 -9.57 -12.37
C ASP A 175 -20.29 -9.16 -12.83
N THR A 176 -19.68 -8.18 -12.17
CA THR A 176 -18.44 -7.55 -12.61
C THR A 176 -17.63 -7.00 -11.43
N VAL A 177 -16.33 -7.28 -11.43
CA VAL A 177 -15.35 -6.59 -10.59
C VAL A 177 -14.66 -5.53 -11.43
N ARG A 178 -14.86 -4.25 -11.09
CA ARG A 178 -14.14 -3.13 -11.67
C ARG A 178 -12.84 -2.90 -10.91
N VAL A 179 -11.75 -2.89 -11.65
CA VAL A 179 -10.40 -2.76 -11.10
C VAL A 179 -9.84 -1.40 -11.46
N HIS A 180 -9.53 -0.61 -10.44
CA HIS A 180 -8.73 0.61 -10.53
C HIS A 180 -7.27 0.26 -10.25
N TYR A 181 -6.38 0.43 -11.23
CA TYR A 181 -4.97 0.09 -11.08
C TYR A 181 -4.06 1.30 -11.30
N ARG A 182 -3.41 1.73 -10.22
CA ARG A 182 -2.46 2.84 -10.22
C ARG A 182 -1.02 2.34 -10.34
N ARG A 183 -0.26 2.94 -11.27
CA ARG A 183 1.20 2.83 -11.32
C ARG A 183 1.82 4.21 -11.17
N TYR A 184 2.91 4.30 -10.42
CA TYR A 184 3.60 5.57 -10.16
C TYR A 184 4.35 6.07 -11.41
N ASP A 185 4.84 5.14 -12.23
CA ASP A 185 5.50 5.44 -13.50
C ASP A 185 4.52 5.73 -14.67
N GLY A 186 3.22 5.43 -14.49
CA GLY A 186 2.21 5.49 -15.54
C GLY A 186 2.43 4.49 -16.70
N GLY A 187 3.37 3.55 -16.54
CA GLY A 187 3.81 2.62 -17.58
C GLY A 187 3.01 1.33 -17.56
N TYR A 188 1.94 1.24 -18.34
CA TYR A 188 1.05 0.07 -18.37
C TYR A 188 1.31 -0.93 -19.50
N THR A 189 1.97 -0.50 -20.58
CA THR A 189 2.08 -1.28 -21.84
C THR A 189 2.83 -2.61 -21.69
N ASN A 190 3.72 -2.68 -20.71
CA ASN A 190 4.56 -3.85 -20.43
C ASN A 190 3.96 -4.76 -19.35
N TRP A 191 2.72 -4.52 -18.96
CA TRP A 191 2.00 -5.25 -17.91
C TRP A 191 0.70 -5.80 -18.46
N GLY A 192 0.17 -6.84 -17.82
CA GLY A 192 -1.11 -7.41 -18.17
C GLY A 192 -1.66 -8.32 -17.08
N LEU A 193 -2.80 -8.93 -17.37
CA LEU A 193 -3.51 -9.85 -16.49
C LEU A 193 -3.20 -11.30 -16.87
N HIS A 194 -2.81 -12.10 -15.89
CA HIS A 194 -2.97 -13.54 -16.00
C HIS A 194 -4.34 -13.92 -15.46
N LEU A 195 -5.16 -14.48 -16.34
CA LEU A 195 -6.49 -14.99 -16.07
C LEU A 195 -6.50 -16.49 -16.36
N TRP A 196 -7.29 -17.28 -15.62
CA TRP A 196 -7.41 -18.72 -15.83
C TRP A 196 -8.79 -19.24 -15.45
N SER A 197 -9.24 -20.31 -16.10
CA SER A 197 -10.51 -20.96 -15.78
C SER A 197 -10.55 -21.45 -14.33
N GLY A 198 -11.67 -21.22 -13.65
CA GLY A 198 -11.85 -21.61 -12.25
C GLY A 198 -11.37 -20.57 -11.23
N SER A 199 -10.84 -19.42 -11.68
CA SER A 199 -10.46 -18.30 -10.80
C SER A 199 -11.63 -17.43 -10.32
N GLY A 200 -12.88 -17.79 -10.64
CA GLY A 200 -14.06 -16.97 -10.33
C GLY A 200 -14.47 -16.00 -11.46
N LEU A 201 -13.62 -15.80 -12.48
CA LEU A 201 -14.02 -15.04 -13.68
C LEU A 201 -15.10 -15.78 -14.50
N ASP A 202 -15.96 -15.02 -15.16
CA ASP A 202 -16.82 -15.53 -16.23
C ASP A 202 -16.15 -15.34 -17.59
N ALA A 203 -15.37 -16.34 -18.00
CA ALA A 203 -14.64 -16.33 -19.27
C ALA A 203 -15.57 -16.29 -20.50
N SER A 204 -16.83 -16.72 -20.38
CA SER A 204 -17.77 -16.70 -21.51
C SER A 204 -18.13 -15.27 -21.94
N ARG A 205 -17.96 -14.31 -21.02
CA ARG A 205 -18.18 -12.88 -21.22
C ARG A 205 -16.92 -12.12 -21.68
N LEU A 206 -15.84 -12.82 -22.00
CA LEU A 206 -14.60 -12.27 -22.55
C LEU A 206 -14.29 -12.82 -23.96
N PRO A 207 -15.17 -12.59 -24.96
CA PRO A 207 -14.95 -13.12 -26.30
C PRO A 207 -13.67 -12.54 -26.92
N GLY A 208 -12.82 -13.42 -27.46
CA GLY A 208 -11.56 -13.01 -28.11
C GLY A 208 -10.39 -12.78 -27.14
N VAL A 209 -10.58 -12.95 -25.84
CA VAL A 209 -9.50 -12.92 -24.85
C VAL A 209 -8.96 -14.34 -24.65
N THR A 210 -7.66 -14.52 -24.91
CA THR A 210 -6.96 -15.77 -24.58
C THR A 210 -6.54 -15.75 -23.12
N ILE A 211 -6.94 -16.77 -22.36
CA ILE A 211 -6.59 -16.95 -20.94
C ILE A 211 -5.74 -18.21 -20.73
N GLY A 212 -5.09 -18.32 -19.58
CA GLY A 212 -4.30 -19.49 -19.17
C GLY A 212 -2.89 -19.56 -19.77
N ASP A 213 -2.47 -18.59 -20.58
CA ASP A 213 -1.10 -18.50 -21.08
C ASP A 213 -0.26 -17.58 -20.17
N TRP A 214 0.66 -18.18 -19.41
CA TRP A 214 1.58 -17.43 -18.53
C TRP A 214 2.51 -16.50 -19.32
N GLN A 215 2.88 -16.86 -20.54
CA GLN A 215 3.81 -16.07 -21.35
C GLN A 215 3.11 -14.92 -22.09
N ALA A 216 1.78 -14.94 -22.14
CA ALA A 216 0.98 -13.98 -22.87
C ALA A 216 -0.14 -13.40 -21.98
N ALA A 217 0.27 -12.58 -21.00
CA ALA A 217 -0.68 -11.81 -20.19
C ALA A 217 -1.66 -11.02 -21.09
N VAL A 218 -2.92 -11.00 -20.68
CA VAL A 218 -3.99 -10.22 -21.33
C VAL A 218 -3.68 -8.75 -21.13
N ALA A 219 -3.63 -7.98 -22.22
CA ALA A 219 -3.43 -6.54 -22.14
C ALA A 219 -4.66 -5.88 -21.47
N PHE A 220 -4.43 -4.87 -20.65
CA PHE A 220 -5.53 -4.22 -19.92
C PHE A 220 -6.59 -3.61 -20.84
N ASP A 221 -6.18 -3.11 -22.02
CA ASP A 221 -7.04 -2.52 -23.03
C ASP A 221 -7.89 -3.55 -23.81
N ALA A 222 -7.62 -4.85 -23.62
CA ALA A 222 -8.48 -5.92 -24.11
C ALA A 222 -9.65 -6.22 -23.16
N MET A 223 -9.63 -5.69 -21.94
CA MET A 223 -10.69 -5.92 -20.96
C MET A 223 -11.87 -4.94 -21.17
N PRO A 224 -13.11 -5.37 -20.91
CA PRO A 224 -14.27 -4.49 -20.91
C PRO A 224 -14.08 -3.28 -19.98
N GLY A 225 -14.78 -2.18 -20.25
CA GLY A 225 -14.72 -0.99 -19.39
C GLY A 225 -13.36 -0.28 -19.34
N TYR A 226 -12.39 -0.69 -20.18
CA TYR A 226 -11.06 -0.10 -20.15
C TYR A 226 -11.10 1.42 -20.38
N SER A 227 -10.45 2.15 -19.48
CA SER A 227 -10.16 3.58 -19.63
C SER A 227 -8.83 3.92 -18.97
N ALA A 228 -8.12 4.89 -19.55
CA ALA A 228 -6.86 5.39 -19.02
C ALA A 228 -7.04 6.83 -18.53
N GLY A 229 -6.73 7.06 -17.25
CA GLY A 229 -6.66 8.36 -16.60
C GLY A 229 -5.22 8.78 -16.29
N GLU A 230 -5.07 9.88 -15.54
CA GLU A 230 -3.75 10.36 -15.12
C GLU A 230 -3.18 9.46 -14.01
N GLY A 231 -2.32 8.51 -14.41
CA GLY A 231 -1.63 7.60 -13.49
C GLY A 231 -2.48 6.44 -12.97
N GLU A 232 -3.71 6.27 -13.45
CA GLU A 232 -4.60 5.16 -13.12
C GLU A 232 -5.25 4.63 -14.41
N ILE A 233 -5.41 3.30 -14.52
CA ILE A 233 -6.30 2.68 -15.49
C ILE A 233 -7.49 2.03 -14.76
N VAL A 234 -8.62 1.95 -15.44
CA VAL A 234 -9.80 1.23 -14.97
C VAL A 234 -10.16 0.18 -16.00
N PHE A 235 -10.51 -1.02 -15.57
CA PHE A 235 -11.04 -2.08 -16.45
C PHE A 235 -11.94 -3.03 -15.64
N ASP A 236 -12.78 -3.77 -16.35
CA ASP A 236 -13.79 -4.64 -15.77
C ASP A 236 -13.42 -6.12 -16.00
N ILE A 237 -13.52 -6.93 -14.95
CA ILE A 237 -13.43 -8.39 -15.01
C ILE A 237 -14.85 -8.95 -14.79
N PRO A 238 -15.49 -9.53 -15.82
CA PRO A 238 -16.73 -10.27 -15.64
C PRO A 238 -16.51 -11.45 -14.70
N VAL A 239 -17.42 -11.63 -13.75
CA VAL A 239 -17.34 -12.72 -12.75
C VAL A 239 -18.57 -13.60 -12.77
N LEU A 240 -18.41 -14.83 -12.31
CA LEU A 240 -19.54 -15.71 -12.03
C LEU A 240 -20.27 -15.17 -10.80
N ASN A 241 -21.55 -14.82 -10.98
CA ASN A 241 -22.32 -14.16 -9.94
C ASN A 241 -22.53 -15.07 -8.73
N PRO A 242 -22.15 -14.65 -7.50
CA PRO A 242 -22.27 -15.50 -6.34
C PRO A 242 -23.71 -15.73 -5.91
N LYS A 243 -24.68 -14.92 -6.34
CA LYS A 243 -26.11 -15.21 -6.11
C LYS A 243 -26.60 -16.50 -6.75
N ASP A 244 -25.95 -16.96 -7.82
CA ASP A 244 -26.37 -18.18 -8.51
C ASP A 244 -25.81 -19.45 -7.84
N ASP A 245 -24.74 -19.33 -7.05
CA ASP A 245 -24.02 -20.44 -6.43
C ASP A 245 -23.13 -19.94 -5.28
N ASP A 246 -23.52 -20.28 -4.04
CA ASP A 246 -22.85 -19.84 -2.82
C ASP A 246 -21.39 -20.32 -2.68
N SER A 247 -20.93 -21.28 -3.51
CA SER A 247 -19.53 -21.69 -3.53
C SER A 247 -18.60 -20.65 -4.19
N ARG A 248 -19.17 -19.70 -4.94
CA ARG A 248 -18.45 -18.60 -5.60
C ARG A 248 -18.12 -17.53 -4.59
N THR A 249 -16.99 -17.67 -3.91
CA THR A 249 -16.61 -16.79 -2.80
C THR A 249 -15.65 -15.68 -3.20
N GLY A 250 -15.08 -15.74 -4.40
CA GLY A 250 -14.15 -14.71 -4.85
C GLY A 250 -13.69 -14.82 -6.29
N LEU A 251 -12.85 -13.85 -6.65
CA LEU A 251 -12.10 -13.76 -7.90
C LEU A 251 -10.60 -13.78 -7.60
N GLU A 252 -9.84 -14.55 -8.36
CA GLU A 252 -8.38 -14.51 -8.37
C GLU A 252 -7.83 -14.10 -9.73
N PHE A 253 -6.74 -13.33 -9.72
CA PHE A 253 -5.95 -13.04 -10.92
C PHE A 253 -4.54 -12.63 -10.52
N ILE A 254 -3.66 -12.43 -11.52
CA ILE A 254 -2.32 -11.89 -11.29
C ILE A 254 -2.10 -10.72 -12.26
N ILE A 255 -1.44 -9.66 -11.78
CA ILE A 255 -0.81 -8.66 -12.65
C ILE A 255 0.67 -9.01 -12.76
N HIS A 256 1.17 -9.21 -13.98
CA HIS A 256 2.59 -9.46 -14.20
C HIS A 256 3.11 -8.83 -15.49
N GLY A 257 4.44 -8.78 -15.62
CA GLY A 257 5.11 -8.24 -16.79
C GLY A 257 4.84 -9.07 -18.05
N ARG A 258 4.73 -8.40 -19.19
CA ARG A 258 4.39 -8.98 -20.49
C ARG A 258 5.57 -8.86 -21.47
N PRO A 259 6.10 -9.97 -21.99
CA PRO A 259 7.13 -9.94 -23.03
C PRO A 259 6.68 -9.17 -24.28
N PRO A 260 7.61 -8.51 -25.00
CA PRO A 260 9.04 -8.40 -24.73
C PRO A 260 9.41 -7.28 -23.73
N GLY A 261 8.46 -6.44 -23.31
CA GLY A 261 8.73 -5.24 -22.50
C GLY A 261 8.78 -5.48 -20.98
N GLY A 262 8.23 -6.60 -20.50
CA GLY A 262 8.23 -7.04 -19.12
C GLY A 262 8.50 -8.54 -18.98
N SER A 263 8.68 -9.00 -17.74
CA SER A 263 8.91 -10.41 -17.41
C SER A 263 7.65 -11.04 -16.81
N PRO A 264 7.20 -12.22 -17.27
CA PRO A 264 6.10 -12.95 -16.62
C PRO A 264 6.35 -13.26 -15.15
N ASP A 265 7.61 -13.41 -14.76
CA ASP A 265 7.97 -13.71 -13.36
C ASP A 265 7.97 -12.45 -12.46
N ASP A 266 7.83 -11.26 -13.04
CA ASP A 266 7.62 -10.02 -12.28
C ASP A 266 6.13 -9.81 -12.06
N LYS A 267 5.65 -10.15 -10.87
CA LYS A 267 4.24 -10.06 -10.45
C LYS A 267 3.89 -8.74 -9.75
N ASP A 268 4.53 -7.65 -10.17
CA ASP A 268 4.30 -6.30 -9.63
C ASP A 268 4.51 -6.24 -8.11
N GLY A 269 5.59 -6.90 -7.64
CA GLY A 269 5.97 -6.97 -6.24
C GLY A 269 5.11 -7.86 -5.34
N ARG A 270 4.26 -8.74 -5.90
CA ARG A 270 3.40 -9.65 -5.14
C ARG A 270 3.88 -11.10 -5.24
N ASP A 271 3.96 -11.78 -4.09
CA ASP A 271 4.27 -13.22 -4.04
C ASP A 271 3.01 -14.09 -4.26
N ALA A 272 1.86 -13.59 -3.82
CA ALA A 272 0.57 -14.26 -3.90
C ALA A 272 -0.31 -13.72 -5.05
N ASN A 273 -1.34 -14.48 -5.41
CA ASN A 273 -2.39 -14.04 -6.32
C ASN A 273 -3.12 -12.83 -5.72
N ILE A 274 -3.67 -11.99 -6.60
CA ILE A 274 -4.64 -10.98 -6.19
C ILE A 274 -5.95 -11.72 -5.94
N ALA A 275 -6.35 -11.82 -4.69
CA ALA A 275 -7.58 -12.49 -4.27
C ALA A 275 -8.61 -11.45 -3.82
N VAL A 276 -9.77 -11.47 -4.46
CA VAL A 276 -10.90 -10.58 -4.17
C VAL A 276 -11.99 -11.40 -3.51
N ASN A 277 -12.22 -11.19 -2.22
CA ASN A 277 -13.32 -11.82 -1.50
C ASN A 277 -14.62 -11.05 -1.73
N TYR A 278 -15.63 -11.70 -2.30
CA TYR A 278 -16.91 -11.04 -2.63
C TYR A 278 -17.66 -10.54 -1.40
N GLU A 279 -17.48 -11.17 -0.23
CA GLU A 279 -18.08 -10.71 1.03
C GLU A 279 -17.57 -9.32 1.44
N THR A 280 -16.45 -8.86 0.88
CA THR A 280 -15.89 -7.52 1.13
C THR A 280 -16.39 -6.44 0.16
N LEU A 281 -16.96 -6.81 -0.99
CA LEU A 281 -17.30 -5.89 -2.09
C LEU A 281 -18.70 -5.28 -2.02
N ALA A 282 -18.79 -3.95 -1.89
CA ALA A 282 -20.03 -3.21 -2.11
C ALA A 282 -20.41 -3.23 -3.59
N ALA A 283 -21.37 -4.09 -3.96
CA ALA A 283 -21.88 -4.15 -5.31
C ALA A 283 -23.00 -3.12 -5.53
N THR A 284 -22.87 -2.27 -6.53
CA THR A 284 -23.92 -1.35 -6.99
C THR A 284 -24.28 -1.70 -8.42
N ALA A 285 -25.55 -2.04 -8.66
CA ALA A 285 -26.04 -2.44 -9.98
C ALA A 285 -25.19 -3.54 -10.66
N GLY A 286 -24.81 -4.58 -9.91
CA GLY A 286 -24.02 -5.71 -10.42
C GLY A 286 -22.50 -5.47 -10.45
N VAL A 287 -22.01 -4.29 -10.04
CA VAL A 287 -20.57 -3.94 -10.10
C VAL A 287 -20.00 -3.73 -8.71
N GLY A 288 -18.98 -4.50 -8.36
CA GLY A 288 -18.12 -4.27 -7.19
C GLY A 288 -16.79 -3.68 -7.62
N GLU A 289 -16.24 -2.75 -6.85
CA GLU A 289 -15.02 -2.02 -7.22
C GLU A 289 -13.86 -2.37 -6.28
N ILE A 290 -12.65 -2.47 -6.85
CA ILE A 290 -11.39 -2.62 -6.10
C ILE A 290 -10.33 -1.66 -6.61
N TRP A 291 -9.38 -1.33 -5.74
CA TRP A 291 -8.21 -0.52 -6.05
C TRP A 291 -6.93 -1.30 -5.79
N LEU A 292 -6.00 -1.21 -6.73
CA LEU A 292 -4.68 -1.82 -6.71
C LEU A 292 -3.62 -0.76 -6.97
N VAL A 293 -2.48 -0.91 -6.31
CA VAL A 293 -1.36 0.03 -6.41
C VAL A 293 -0.09 -0.74 -6.72
N GLU A 294 0.74 -0.19 -7.61
CA GLU A 294 2.05 -0.75 -7.97
C GLU A 294 2.89 -1.13 -6.74
N GLY A 295 3.30 -2.40 -6.68
CA GLY A 295 4.14 -2.92 -5.61
C GLY A 295 3.49 -2.97 -4.22
N ASP A 296 2.16 -2.86 -4.13
CA ASP A 296 1.38 -3.03 -2.90
C ASP A 296 0.51 -4.29 -2.99
N ALA A 297 0.72 -5.25 -2.09
CA ALA A 297 -0.02 -6.51 -2.10
C ALA A 297 -1.50 -6.36 -1.65
N THR A 298 -1.89 -5.21 -1.13
CA THR A 298 -3.23 -4.97 -0.60
C THR A 298 -4.26 -4.80 -1.73
N VAL A 299 -5.40 -5.48 -1.60
CA VAL A 299 -6.60 -5.25 -2.41
C VAL A 299 -7.52 -4.34 -1.62
N TYR A 300 -7.66 -3.09 -2.06
CA TYR A 300 -8.53 -2.14 -1.39
C TYR A 300 -9.95 -2.19 -1.98
N THR A 301 -10.97 -2.10 -1.14
CA THR A 301 -12.39 -2.06 -1.55
C THR A 301 -12.98 -0.65 -1.54
N ALA A 302 -12.10 0.35 -1.37
CA ALA A 302 -12.36 1.78 -1.51
C ALA A 302 -11.06 2.47 -2.00
N PRO A 303 -11.12 3.68 -2.58
CA PRO A 303 -9.92 4.40 -3.01
C PRO A 303 -8.91 4.59 -1.84
N PRO A 304 -7.70 4.05 -1.91
CA PRO A 304 -6.72 4.19 -0.84
C PRO A 304 -6.15 5.61 -0.77
N ASP A 305 -5.75 6.05 0.43
CA ASP A 305 -4.96 7.26 0.59
C ASP A 305 -3.49 7.00 0.26
N LEU A 306 -3.04 7.51 -0.88
CA LEU A 306 -1.70 7.27 -1.42
C LEU A 306 -0.67 8.33 -1.01
N ARG A 307 -1.04 9.23 -0.09
CA ARG A 307 -0.10 10.21 0.46
C ARG A 307 0.87 9.51 1.41
N GLN A 308 1.92 8.91 0.86
CA GLN A 308 2.98 8.30 1.67
C GLN A 308 3.83 9.39 2.35
N VAL A 309 3.79 9.42 3.69
CA VAL A 309 4.67 10.25 4.52
C VAL A 309 5.45 9.38 5.52
N SER A 310 5.88 8.18 5.13
CA SER A 310 6.69 7.31 5.99
C SER A 310 8.18 7.62 5.84
N THR A 311 8.83 8.08 6.91
CA THR A 311 10.30 8.22 6.95
C THR A 311 11.05 6.90 7.13
N ARG A 312 10.32 5.79 7.30
CA ARG A 312 10.88 4.43 7.40
C ARG A 312 10.91 3.72 6.04
N ASP A 313 9.90 3.98 5.21
CA ASP A 313 9.69 3.27 3.94
C ASP A 313 9.97 4.14 2.71
N ALA A 314 9.94 5.47 2.85
CA ALA A 314 10.40 6.38 1.80
C ALA A 314 11.90 6.23 1.59
N ARG A 315 12.27 5.63 0.46
CA ARG A 315 13.65 5.58 -0.02
C ARG A 315 13.80 6.66 -1.08
N ALA A 316 14.85 7.47 -0.99
CA ALA A 316 15.25 8.38 -2.05
C ALA A 316 16.76 8.32 -2.19
N TYR A 317 17.22 8.09 -3.41
CA TYR A 317 18.61 7.95 -3.77
C TYR A 317 19.09 9.23 -4.43
N TRP A 318 20.14 9.82 -3.88
CA TRP A 318 20.80 10.96 -4.48
C TRP A 318 21.90 10.45 -5.41
N LEU A 319 21.62 10.41 -6.72
CA LEU A 319 22.48 9.77 -7.72
C LEU A 319 23.55 10.73 -8.28
N THR A 320 23.19 12.00 -8.47
CA THR A 320 24.13 13.05 -8.91
C THR A 320 23.78 14.37 -8.24
N ARG A 321 24.63 15.41 -8.34
CA ARG A 321 24.33 16.75 -7.80
C ARG A 321 22.96 17.31 -8.24
N ALA A 322 22.44 16.87 -9.38
CA ALA A 322 21.17 17.33 -9.94
C ALA A 322 20.10 16.22 -10.05
N LEU A 323 20.35 15.01 -9.55
CA LEU A 323 19.44 13.87 -9.70
C LEU A 323 19.14 13.20 -8.36
N ILE A 324 17.87 13.24 -7.97
CA ILE A 324 17.30 12.47 -6.87
C ILE A 324 16.26 11.52 -7.48
N GLN A 325 16.35 10.24 -7.15
CA GLN A 325 15.38 9.24 -7.55
C GLN A 325 14.71 8.68 -6.30
N ALA A 326 13.39 8.77 -6.22
CA ALA A 326 12.60 8.21 -5.14
C ALA A 326 11.63 7.16 -5.70
N PRO A 327 11.68 5.90 -5.26
CA PRO A 327 10.62 4.93 -5.53
C PRO A 327 9.23 5.45 -5.14
N ARG A 328 8.22 5.05 -5.92
CA ARG A 328 6.79 5.29 -5.68
C ARG A 328 6.38 6.78 -5.68
N TRP A 329 7.07 7.60 -6.47
CA TRP A 329 6.65 8.98 -6.75
C TRP A 329 6.02 9.05 -8.13
N ASP A 330 4.92 9.79 -8.25
CA ASP A 330 4.34 10.14 -9.53
C ASP A 330 5.33 10.99 -10.34
N SER A 331 5.27 10.92 -11.67
CA SER A 331 6.07 11.78 -12.55
C SER A 331 5.56 13.23 -12.60
N THR A 332 4.47 13.52 -11.88
CA THR A 332 3.75 14.79 -11.90
C THR A 332 3.78 15.49 -10.54
N GLY A 333 3.80 16.83 -10.53
CA GLY A 333 3.77 17.64 -9.31
C GLY A 333 5.09 18.34 -8.93
N VAL A 334 5.09 18.95 -7.75
CA VAL A 334 6.23 19.75 -7.24
C VAL A 334 6.88 19.01 -6.07
N PHE A 335 8.19 18.76 -6.20
CA PHE A 335 9.00 18.09 -5.18
C PHE A 335 9.87 19.11 -4.43
N LYS A 336 9.92 18.99 -3.10
CA LYS A 336 10.78 19.83 -2.24
C LYS A 336 11.69 18.95 -1.41
N LEU A 337 12.99 19.27 -1.42
CA LEU A 337 14.00 18.62 -0.58
C LEU A 337 14.20 19.43 0.70
N TYR A 338 13.86 18.86 1.85
CA TYR A 338 14.10 19.49 3.15
C TYR A 338 15.41 18.95 3.76
N LEU A 339 16.30 19.85 4.14
CA LEU A 339 17.62 19.53 4.73
C LEU A 339 17.69 20.12 6.14
N PRO A 340 17.84 19.29 7.20
CA PRO A 340 18.12 19.82 8.53
C PRO A 340 19.58 20.29 8.61
N ARG A 341 19.82 21.49 9.16
CA ARG A 341 21.17 21.96 9.51
C ARG A 341 21.57 21.29 10.82
N ALA A 342 22.67 20.55 10.79
CA ALA A 342 23.02 19.54 11.78
C ALA A 342 23.08 20.03 13.24
N ALA A 343 22.31 19.38 14.11
CA ALA A 343 22.80 18.80 15.36
C ALA A 343 21.83 17.71 15.86
N ARG A 344 22.28 16.45 15.81
CA ARG A 344 21.77 15.27 16.54
C ARG A 344 20.61 14.39 16.01
N SER A 345 20.12 14.54 14.78
CA SER A 345 19.30 13.45 14.20
C SER A 345 19.47 13.32 12.69
N ARG A 346 19.95 12.14 12.26
CA ARG A 346 20.15 11.76 10.86
C ARG A 346 18.82 11.33 10.20
N ARG A 347 17.84 12.21 10.07
CA ARG A 347 16.62 11.90 9.30
C ARG A 347 16.30 13.02 8.30
N ARG A 348 16.07 12.60 7.05
CA ARG A 348 15.72 13.43 5.90
C ARG A 348 14.30 13.05 5.50
N VAL A 349 13.45 14.03 5.24
CA VAL A 349 12.04 13.80 4.85
C VAL A 349 11.76 14.64 3.62
N ALA A 350 11.15 14.04 2.61
CA ALA A 350 10.51 14.75 1.52
C ALA A 350 9.00 14.55 1.69
N ALA A 351 8.23 15.64 1.60
CA ALA A 351 6.77 15.62 1.64
C ALA A 351 6.24 16.50 0.51
N ARG A 352 5.16 16.06 -0.13
CA ARG A 352 4.42 16.79 -1.17
C ARG A 352 3.78 18.03 -0.55
N SER A 353 3.88 19.19 -1.20
CA SER A 353 3.14 20.39 -0.77
C SER A 353 2.69 21.20 -1.98
N ALA A 354 1.39 21.49 -2.04
CA ALA A 354 0.76 22.34 -3.04
C ALA A 354 1.29 23.79 -3.01
N ALA A 355 1.11 24.51 -4.12
CA ALA A 355 1.57 25.88 -4.31
C ALA A 355 0.64 26.91 -3.66
N PRO A 356 1.15 27.98 -3.02
CA PRO A 356 0.41 29.23 -2.92
C PRO A 356 0.58 30.01 -4.22
N THR A 357 -0.55 30.44 -4.80
CA THR A 357 -0.61 31.38 -5.91
C THR A 357 -0.11 32.76 -5.47
N ALA A 358 0.70 33.41 -6.29
CA ALA A 358 1.07 34.81 -6.13
C ALA A 358 0.33 35.66 -7.16
N ARG A 359 -0.34 36.73 -6.68
CA ARG A 359 -0.68 37.91 -7.49
C ARG A 359 0.55 38.77 -7.66
#